data_AF-A0A9P6B457-F1
#
_entry.id   AF-A0A9P6B457-F1
#
_cell.length_a   1.000
_cell.length_b   1.000
_cell.length_c   1.000
_cell.angle_alpha   90.00
_cell.angle_beta   90.00
_cell.angle_gamma   90.00
#
_symmetry.space_group_name_H-M   'P 1'
#
loop_
_entity.id
_entity.type
_entity.pdbx_description
1 polymer ?
#
loop_
_entity_poly.entity_id
_entity_poly.type
_entity_poly.pdbx_seq_one_letter_code
_entity_poly.pdbx_strand_id
1 'polypeptide(L)'
;MSDAVFYNAIAWRLTGSNNFSTAAVNFINTWFIDPATSMNPNMNYAQLLRGPGKQVGQYIGILDLRAMAKIATAVLTLRMGGSSEWTPDIDQGLTKCSLAHHERNAPNNHGSFFYSQLASLYLIVNDTLSARKAIEEYFSVLYMDQIEADGEQVRPFSSGFFLSYLHLPRSQWRPLAHCFDAWNLTTNKGGSIQKAADYVMSLNASSTGEAKKWSNSSR
;
A
#
# COMPACT_ATOMS: atom_id res chain seq x y z
N MET A 1 2.64 -5.70 12.26
CA MET A 1 3.61 -4.58 12.30
C MET A 1 3.04 -3.33 11.64
N SER A 2 2.71 -3.36 10.35
CA SER A 2 2.26 -2.17 9.59
C SER A 2 1.05 -1.44 10.18
N ASP A 3 0.06 -2.18 10.68
CA ASP A 3 -1.09 -1.59 11.39
C ASP A 3 -0.69 -0.89 12.69
N ALA A 4 0.20 -1.51 13.46
CA ALA A 4 0.69 -0.92 14.71
C ALA A 4 1.41 0.40 14.44
N VAL A 5 2.31 0.45 13.45
CA VAL A 5 2.99 1.68 13.03
C VAL A 5 1.99 2.75 12.61
N PHE A 6 1.02 2.40 11.77
CA PHE A 6 0.01 3.33 11.25
C PHE A 6 -0.88 3.90 12.35
N TYR A 7 -1.52 3.05 13.16
CA TYR A 7 -2.45 3.51 14.18
C TYR A 7 -1.74 4.29 15.28
N ASN A 8 -0.51 3.92 15.66
CA ASN A 8 0.26 4.70 16.62
C ASN A 8 0.63 6.08 16.06
N ALA A 9 1.07 6.20 14.80
CA ALA A 9 1.35 7.51 14.21
C ALA A 9 0.11 8.41 14.13
N ILE A 10 -1.06 7.85 13.80
CA ILE A 10 -2.33 8.57 13.80
C ILE A 10 -2.73 8.97 15.23
N ALA A 11 -2.66 8.05 16.20
CA ALA A 11 -2.97 8.33 17.60
C ALA A 11 -2.07 9.42 18.17
N TRP A 12 -0.77 9.37 17.88
CA TRP A 12 0.17 10.45 18.22
C TRP A 12 -0.27 11.78 17.61
N ARG A 13 -0.59 11.81 16.31
CA ARG A 13 -1.00 13.07 15.65
C ARG A 13 -2.27 13.66 16.23
N LEU A 14 -3.21 12.82 16.67
CA LEU A 14 -4.48 13.26 17.23
C LEU A 14 -4.37 13.68 18.71
N THR A 15 -3.51 13.02 19.48
CA THR A 15 -3.44 13.19 20.95
C THR A 15 -2.23 14.00 21.42
N GLY A 16 -1.18 14.09 20.61
CA GLY A 16 0.12 14.65 20.98
C GLY A 16 0.94 13.77 21.94
N SER A 17 0.47 12.58 22.32
CA SER A 17 1.16 11.75 23.30
C SER A 17 2.37 11.01 22.72
N ASN A 18 3.56 11.29 23.25
CA ASN A 18 4.81 10.68 22.80
C ASN A 18 4.87 9.16 23.00
N ASN A 19 3.99 8.58 23.83
CA ASN A 19 3.91 7.11 23.98
C ASN A 19 3.61 6.45 22.63
N PHE A 20 2.75 7.06 21.81
CA PHE A 20 2.37 6.51 20.52
C PHE A 20 3.46 6.72 19.45
N SER A 21 4.08 7.90 19.37
CA SER A 21 5.20 8.11 18.43
C SER A 21 6.40 7.22 18.78
N THR A 22 6.71 7.07 20.06
CA THR A 22 7.75 6.14 20.55
C THR A 22 7.45 4.71 20.09
N ALA A 23 6.23 4.24 20.28
CA ALA A 23 5.83 2.90 19.84
C ALA A 23 5.97 2.74 18.31
N ALA A 24 5.52 3.71 17.52
CA ALA A 24 5.63 3.69 16.07
C ALA A 24 7.10 3.62 15.60
N VAL A 25 7.96 4.47 16.17
CA VAL A 25 9.40 4.51 15.86
C VAL A 25 10.08 3.21 16.26
N ASN A 26 9.75 2.64 17.41
CA ASN A 26 10.32 1.36 17.85
C ASN A 26 9.99 0.23 16.86
N PHE A 27 8.74 0.12 16.40
CA PHE A 27 8.37 -0.88 15.39
C PHE A 27 9.12 -0.67 14.06
N ILE A 28 9.31 0.58 13.62
CA ILE A 28 10.08 0.90 12.42
C ILE A 28 11.55 0.52 12.60
N ASN A 29 12.15 0.88 13.73
CA ASN A 29 13.53 0.56 14.04
C ASN A 29 13.76 -0.95 14.03
N THR A 30 12.96 -1.69 14.80
CA THR A 30 13.07 -3.16 14.89
C THR A 30 12.93 -3.84 13.52
N TRP A 31 11.98 -3.41 12.69
CA TRP A 31 11.70 -4.11 11.44
C TRP A 31 12.60 -3.71 10.27
N PHE A 32 13.09 -2.47 10.23
CA PHE A 32 13.78 -1.94 9.04
C PHE A 32 15.22 -1.48 9.28
N ILE A 33 15.62 -1.20 10.52
CA ILE A 33 16.86 -0.46 10.80
C ILE A 33 17.82 -1.26 11.67
N ASP A 34 17.33 -1.84 12.77
CA ASP A 34 18.14 -2.56 13.74
C ASP A 34 18.78 -3.79 13.09
N PRO A 35 20.13 -3.89 13.00
CA PRO A 35 20.79 -5.01 12.34
C PRO A 35 20.48 -6.38 12.98
N ALA A 36 20.11 -6.42 14.26
CA ALA A 36 19.80 -7.67 14.95
C ALA A 36 18.43 -8.24 14.58
N THR A 37 17.49 -7.39 14.14
CA THR A 37 16.08 -7.77 13.93
C THR A 37 15.52 -7.37 12.58
N SER A 38 16.22 -6.53 11.83
CA SER A 38 15.72 -5.98 10.57
C SER A 38 15.45 -7.07 9.54
N MET A 39 14.37 -6.86 8.79
CA MET A 39 14.08 -7.63 7.60
C MET A 39 15.10 -7.29 6.52
N ASN A 40 15.76 -8.31 5.95
CA ASN A 40 16.59 -8.12 4.77
C ASN A 40 15.75 -7.50 3.64
N PRO A 41 16.25 -6.48 2.92
CA PRO A 41 15.43 -5.66 2.02
C PRO A 41 15.17 -6.34 0.66
N ASN A 42 14.74 -7.59 0.67
CA ASN A 42 14.39 -8.37 -0.51
C ASN A 42 13.22 -9.30 -0.22
N MET A 43 12.56 -9.74 -1.30
CA MET A 43 11.41 -10.65 -1.26
C MET A 43 11.75 -12.00 -1.89
N ASN A 44 13.01 -12.42 -1.85
CA ASN A 44 13.51 -13.61 -2.58
C ASN A 44 12.83 -14.91 -2.17
N TYR A 45 12.17 -14.94 -1.00
CA TYR A 45 11.50 -16.11 -0.43
C TYR A 45 9.99 -15.87 -0.18
N ALA A 46 9.44 -14.77 -0.68
CA ALA A 46 8.05 -14.41 -0.47
C ALA A 46 7.08 -15.34 -1.23
N GLN A 47 5.96 -15.70 -0.60
CA GLN A 47 4.93 -16.60 -1.15
C GLN A 47 5.49 -17.87 -1.82
N LEU A 48 6.53 -18.47 -1.22
CA LEU A 48 7.12 -19.73 -1.68
C LEU A 48 6.07 -20.86 -1.76
N LEU A 49 6.09 -21.63 -2.85
CA LEU A 49 5.30 -22.86 -2.97
C LEU A 49 6.06 -24.02 -2.34
N ARG A 50 5.43 -24.68 -1.37
CA ARG A 50 6.02 -25.84 -0.69
C ARG A 50 6.00 -27.05 -1.61
N GLY A 51 7.11 -27.79 -1.64
CA GLY A 51 7.25 -29.03 -2.40
C GLY A 51 8.72 -29.36 -2.72
N PRO A 52 8.99 -30.53 -3.33
CA PRO A 52 10.33 -30.87 -3.80
C PRO A 52 10.84 -29.85 -4.84
N GLY A 53 12.12 -29.50 -4.78
CA GLY A 53 12.74 -28.58 -5.73
C GLY A 53 13.28 -27.28 -5.11
N LYS A 54 13.50 -26.26 -5.96
CA LYS A 54 14.14 -24.99 -5.57
C LYS A 54 13.23 -24.21 -4.61
N GLN A 55 13.75 -23.91 -3.43
CA GLN A 55 13.04 -23.15 -2.39
C GLN A 55 13.20 -21.64 -2.62
N VAL A 56 12.59 -21.11 -3.68
CA VAL A 56 12.55 -19.66 -3.96
C VAL A 56 11.12 -19.14 -3.93
N GLY A 57 10.98 -17.87 -3.58
CA GLY A 57 9.71 -17.15 -3.61
C GLY A 57 9.18 -16.96 -5.03
N GLN A 58 7.93 -16.52 -5.10
CA GLN A 58 7.27 -16.18 -6.35
C GLN A 58 7.18 -14.67 -6.53
N TYR A 59 7.06 -14.22 -7.78
CA TYR A 59 6.93 -12.80 -8.09
C TYR A 59 5.73 -12.16 -7.37
N ILE A 60 4.61 -12.89 -7.25
CA ILE A 60 3.40 -12.49 -6.52
C ILE A 60 3.61 -12.14 -5.05
N GLY A 61 4.75 -12.54 -4.47
CA GLY A 61 5.13 -12.20 -3.10
C GLY A 61 5.25 -10.71 -2.83
N ILE A 62 5.36 -9.86 -3.87
CA ILE A 62 5.36 -8.40 -3.70
C ILE A 62 4.11 -7.89 -2.95
N LEU A 63 2.97 -8.60 -3.10
CA LEU A 63 1.72 -8.26 -2.42
C LEU A 63 1.82 -8.32 -0.89
N ASP A 64 2.77 -9.06 -0.33
CA ASP A 64 2.98 -9.12 1.12
C ASP A 64 3.46 -7.76 1.65
N LEU A 65 4.05 -6.92 0.79
CA LEU A 65 4.46 -5.56 1.11
C LEU A 65 3.45 -4.47 0.69
N ARG A 66 2.23 -4.84 0.29
CA ARG A 66 1.15 -3.86 0.00
C ARG A 66 0.89 -2.87 1.14
N ALA A 67 1.18 -3.29 2.38
CA ALA A 67 1.02 -2.47 3.57
C ALA A 67 2.11 -1.40 3.74
N MET A 68 3.12 -1.31 2.86
CA MET A 68 4.11 -0.25 2.88
C MET A 68 3.50 1.14 2.74
N ALA A 69 2.31 1.27 2.15
CA ALA A 69 1.63 2.55 2.10
C ALA A 69 1.13 3.04 3.47
N LYS A 70 0.81 2.11 4.39
CA LYS A 70 0.54 2.43 5.79
C LYS A 70 1.81 2.92 6.49
N ILE A 71 2.94 2.28 6.22
CA ILE A 71 4.26 2.70 6.72
C ILE A 71 4.61 4.10 6.21
N ALA A 72 4.52 4.34 4.90
CA ALA A 72 4.79 5.65 4.32
C ALA A 72 3.90 6.74 4.93
N THR A 73 2.59 6.46 5.09
CA THR A 73 1.68 7.40 5.77
C THR A 73 2.13 7.72 7.19
N ALA A 74 2.52 6.72 7.97
CA ALA A 74 3.00 6.89 9.34
C ALA A 74 4.31 7.69 9.42
N VAL A 75 5.31 7.32 8.60
CA VAL A 75 6.60 8.00 8.46
C VAL A 75 6.37 9.48 8.17
N LEU A 76 5.54 9.79 7.17
CA LEU A 76 5.25 11.17 6.80
C LEU A 76 4.48 11.91 7.88
N THR A 77 3.58 11.23 8.59
CA THR A 77 2.86 11.82 9.73
C THR A 77 3.84 12.24 10.82
N LEU A 78 4.76 11.35 11.22
CA LEU A 78 5.77 11.62 12.25
C LEU A 78 6.78 12.69 11.80
N ARG A 79 7.31 12.55 10.58
CA ARG A 79 8.28 13.46 9.96
C ARG A 79 7.72 14.88 9.80
N MET A 80 6.58 15.03 9.13
CA MET A 80 5.97 16.35 8.89
C MET A 80 5.32 16.93 10.14
N GLY A 81 4.90 16.08 11.07
CA GLY A 81 4.32 16.51 12.33
C GLY A 81 5.35 16.99 13.35
N GLY A 82 6.65 16.78 13.10
CA GLY A 82 7.73 17.18 14.00
C GLY A 82 7.79 16.35 15.28
N SER A 83 7.55 15.04 15.20
CA SER A 83 7.73 14.12 16.35
C SER A 83 9.18 14.18 16.82
N SER A 84 9.39 14.36 18.13
CA SER A 84 10.71 14.31 18.76
C SER A 84 11.38 12.94 18.61
N GLU A 85 10.58 11.88 18.50
CA GLU A 85 11.03 10.51 18.35
C GLU A 85 11.46 10.20 16.90
N TRP A 86 11.02 10.99 15.93
CA TRP A 86 11.47 10.88 14.54
C TRP A 86 12.79 11.60 14.33
N THR A 87 13.87 11.00 14.84
CA THR A 87 15.22 11.59 14.78
C THR A 87 15.85 11.47 13.39
N PRO A 88 16.89 12.27 13.07
CA PRO A 88 17.65 12.12 11.82
C PRO A 88 18.23 10.72 11.62
N ASP A 89 18.64 10.04 12.69
CA ASP A 89 19.19 8.68 12.61
C ASP A 89 18.13 7.65 12.21
N ILE A 90 16.91 7.78 12.73
CA ILE A 90 15.76 6.94 12.33
C ILE A 90 15.41 7.19 10.86
N ASP A 91 15.37 8.46 10.44
CA ASP A 91 15.07 8.83 9.05
C ASP A 91 16.14 8.28 8.08
N GLN A 92 17.42 8.45 8.41
CA GLN A 92 18.53 7.96 7.60
C GLN A 92 18.62 6.43 7.58
N GLY A 93 18.33 5.76 8.70
CA GLY A 93 18.31 4.31 8.79
C GLY A 93 17.28 3.70 7.85
N LEU A 94 16.06 4.25 7.86
CA LEU A 94 14.97 3.74 7.01
C LEU A 94 15.24 3.95 5.51
N THR A 95 15.86 5.07 5.12
CA THR A 95 16.13 5.38 3.70
C THR A 95 17.22 4.49 3.06
N LYS A 96 18.08 3.87 3.86
CA LYS A 96 19.09 2.90 3.38
C LYS A 96 18.52 1.51 3.06
N CYS A 97 17.31 1.21 3.54
CA CYS A 97 16.62 -0.05 3.29
C CYS A 97 15.98 -0.04 1.88
N SER A 98 16.76 -0.28 0.82
CA SER A 98 16.26 -0.26 -0.56
C SER A 98 15.55 -1.57 -0.95
N LEU A 99 14.26 -1.50 -1.25
CA LEU A 99 13.45 -2.66 -1.64
C LEU A 99 13.58 -2.98 -3.14
N ALA A 100 13.50 -4.28 -3.47
CA ALA A 100 13.60 -4.80 -4.84
C ALA A 100 12.44 -4.35 -5.75
N HIS A 101 12.76 -4.02 -7.01
CA HIS A 101 11.81 -3.62 -8.05
C HIS A 101 11.37 -4.82 -8.91
N HIS A 102 10.24 -5.45 -8.60
CA HIS A 102 9.63 -6.44 -9.50
C HIS A 102 8.10 -6.34 -9.47
N GLU A 103 7.45 -6.63 -10.62
CA GLU A 103 5.99 -6.68 -10.86
C GLU A 103 5.27 -5.39 -11.36
N ARG A 104 5.93 -4.61 -12.21
CA ARG A 104 5.37 -3.37 -12.80
C ARG A 104 4.18 -3.56 -13.76
N ASN A 105 4.11 -4.67 -14.49
CA ASN A 105 3.20 -4.82 -15.64
C ASN A 105 2.00 -5.75 -15.38
N ALA A 106 1.71 -6.11 -14.14
CA ALA A 106 0.59 -7.00 -13.85
C ALA A 106 -0.76 -6.29 -14.11
N PRO A 107 -1.68 -6.84 -14.94
CA PRO A 107 -2.89 -6.14 -15.37
C PRO A 107 -4.00 -6.07 -14.30
N ASN A 108 -3.83 -6.78 -13.19
CA ASN A 108 -4.82 -6.93 -12.13
C ASN A 108 -4.42 -6.13 -10.87
N ASN A 109 -5.00 -6.47 -9.71
CA ASN A 109 -4.69 -5.83 -8.45
C ASN A 109 -3.19 -5.84 -8.07
N HIS A 110 -2.39 -6.78 -8.59
CA HIS A 110 -0.95 -6.83 -8.34
C HIS A 110 -0.27 -5.58 -8.89
N GLY A 111 -0.64 -5.13 -10.09
CA GLY A 111 -0.12 -3.90 -10.66
C GLY A 111 -0.53 -2.67 -9.84
N SER A 112 -1.79 -2.61 -9.42
CA SER A 112 -2.28 -1.53 -8.53
C SER A 112 -1.46 -1.46 -7.23
N PHE A 113 -1.24 -2.59 -6.56
CA PHE A 113 -0.46 -2.65 -5.33
C PHE A 113 1.02 -2.39 -5.55
N PHE A 114 1.59 -2.82 -6.69
CA PHE A 114 2.95 -2.50 -7.08
C PHE A 114 3.17 -0.99 -7.15
N TYR A 115 2.34 -0.26 -7.91
CA TYR A 115 2.50 1.19 -8.04
C TYR A 115 2.21 1.92 -6.72
N SER A 116 1.25 1.45 -5.92
CA SER A 116 1.02 1.97 -4.58
C SER A 116 2.24 1.80 -3.68
N GLN A 117 2.88 0.63 -3.70
CA GLN A 117 4.11 0.37 -2.96
C GLN A 117 5.26 1.22 -3.48
N LEU A 118 5.46 1.27 -4.80
CA LEU A 118 6.53 2.02 -5.44
C LEU A 118 6.47 3.52 -5.07
N ALA A 119 5.29 4.13 -5.20
CA ALA A 119 5.09 5.52 -4.79
C ALA A 119 5.34 5.71 -3.27
N SER A 120 4.92 4.74 -2.45
CA SER A 120 5.17 4.78 -1.00
C SER A 120 6.66 4.75 -0.65
N LEU A 121 7.44 3.92 -1.34
CA LEU A 121 8.88 3.84 -1.16
C LEU A 121 9.57 5.14 -1.56
N TYR A 122 9.20 5.71 -2.71
CA TYR A 122 9.70 7.02 -3.13
C TYR A 122 9.38 8.13 -2.12
N LEU A 123 8.17 8.14 -1.56
CA LEU A 123 7.77 9.10 -0.52
C LEU A 123 8.57 8.92 0.78
N ILE A 124 8.86 7.68 1.18
CA ILE A 124 9.70 7.40 2.37
C ILE A 124 11.09 8.04 2.18
N VAL A 125 11.68 7.96 0.99
CA VAL A 125 13.00 8.55 0.69
C VAL A 125 12.95 10.02 0.23
N ASN A 126 11.80 10.69 0.40
CA ASN A 126 11.56 12.08 -0.04
C ASN A 126 11.69 12.34 -1.55
N ASP A 127 11.66 11.29 -2.40
CA ASP A 127 11.64 11.42 -3.86
C ASP A 127 10.20 11.64 -4.36
N THR A 128 9.67 12.83 -4.12
CA THR A 128 8.30 13.19 -4.50
C THR A 128 8.08 13.23 -6.02
N LEU A 129 9.14 13.46 -6.80
CA LEU A 129 9.07 13.47 -8.27
C LEU A 129 8.86 12.06 -8.83
N SER A 130 9.64 11.09 -8.36
CA SER A 130 9.46 9.69 -8.78
C SER A 130 8.15 9.10 -8.25
N ALA A 131 7.73 9.48 -7.05
CA ALA A 131 6.41 9.10 -6.52
C ALA A 131 5.28 9.59 -7.43
N ARG A 132 5.34 10.86 -7.87
CA ARG A 132 4.40 11.45 -8.82
C ARG A 132 4.38 10.68 -10.15
N LYS A 133 5.56 10.45 -10.74
CA LYS A 133 5.67 9.73 -12.03
C LYS A 133 5.09 8.32 -11.95
N ALA A 134 5.34 7.59 -10.85
CA ALA A 134 4.78 6.26 -10.65
C ALA A 134 3.25 6.29 -10.61
N ILE A 135 2.65 7.28 -9.94
CA ILE A 135 1.19 7.46 -9.88
C ILE A 135 0.63 7.82 -11.27
N GLU A 136 1.24 8.77 -11.97
CA GLU A 136 0.83 9.18 -13.32
C GLU A 136 0.90 8.02 -14.31
N GLU A 137 1.96 7.21 -14.24
CA GLU A 137 2.12 6.03 -15.07
C GLU A 137 1.04 4.98 -14.80
N TYR A 138 0.75 4.71 -13.52
CA TYR A 138 -0.31 3.78 -13.15
C TYR A 138 -1.65 4.19 -13.77
N PHE A 139 -2.02 5.47 -13.61
CA PHE A 139 -3.30 5.97 -14.09
C PHE A 139 -3.38 6.14 -15.61
N SER A 140 -2.25 6.33 -16.30
CA SER A 140 -2.21 6.41 -17.76
C SER A 140 -2.14 5.06 -18.47
N VAL A 141 -1.71 4.00 -17.76
CA VAL A 141 -1.51 2.67 -18.35
C VAL A 141 -2.45 1.64 -17.75
N LEU A 142 -2.21 1.19 -16.52
CA LEU A 142 -2.95 0.04 -15.95
C LEU A 142 -4.39 0.38 -15.58
N TYR A 143 -4.65 1.55 -14.99
CA TYR A 143 -5.99 1.97 -14.60
C TYR A 143 -6.98 1.92 -15.78
N MET A 144 -6.50 2.28 -16.98
CA MET A 144 -7.32 2.48 -18.17
C MET A 144 -8.07 1.23 -18.64
N ASP A 145 -7.68 0.04 -18.18
CA ASP A 145 -8.32 -1.23 -18.55
C ASP A 145 -8.88 -2.00 -17.35
N GLN A 146 -8.83 -1.43 -16.12
CA GLN A 146 -9.17 -2.14 -14.88
C GLN A 146 -10.63 -2.02 -14.44
N ILE A 147 -11.36 -1.00 -14.91
CA ILE A 147 -12.75 -0.75 -14.52
C ILE A 147 -13.63 -0.73 -15.78
N GLU A 148 -14.66 -1.58 -15.78
CA GLU A 148 -15.67 -1.68 -16.84
C GLU A 148 -16.68 -0.52 -16.79
N ALA A 149 -17.49 -0.39 -17.85
CA ALA A 149 -18.48 0.68 -18.01
C ALA A 149 -19.50 0.77 -16.86
N ASP A 150 -19.81 -0.37 -16.25
CA ASP A 150 -20.76 -0.54 -15.14
C ASP A 150 -20.09 -0.45 -13.76
N GLY A 151 -18.76 -0.30 -13.71
CA GLY A 151 -17.98 -0.24 -12.49
C GLY A 151 -17.37 -1.56 -12.02
N GLU A 152 -17.66 -2.68 -12.69
CA GLU A 152 -17.07 -3.97 -12.31
C GLU A 152 -15.55 -4.00 -12.59
N GLN A 153 -14.81 -4.79 -11.78
CA GLN A 153 -13.38 -5.08 -11.99
C GLN A 153 -13.21 -6.59 -12.29
N VAL A 154 -13.12 -6.94 -13.58
CA VAL A 154 -13.40 -8.31 -14.06
C VAL A 154 -12.20 -9.28 -14.03
N ARG A 155 -10.95 -8.85 -13.75
CA ARG A 155 -9.76 -9.72 -13.88
C ARG A 155 -8.82 -9.77 -12.66
N PRO A 156 -8.33 -10.95 -12.23
CA PRO A 156 -8.98 -12.25 -12.09
C PRO A 156 -9.47 -12.51 -10.65
N PHE A 157 -9.73 -11.48 -9.84
CA PHE A 157 -10.36 -11.64 -8.53
C PHE A 157 -11.52 -10.66 -8.41
N SER A 158 -12.69 -11.15 -8.84
CA SER A 158 -13.99 -10.56 -8.57
C SER A 158 -14.17 -10.31 -7.06
N SER A 159 -14.78 -9.16 -6.76
CA SER A 159 -15.46 -8.78 -5.51
C SER A 159 -14.69 -8.36 -4.25
N GLY A 160 -13.35 -8.41 -4.17
CA GLY A 160 -12.64 -8.05 -2.92
C GLY A 160 -11.75 -6.80 -2.93
N PHE A 161 -11.33 -6.32 -4.11
CA PHE A 161 -10.13 -5.47 -4.23
C PHE A 161 -10.40 -4.04 -4.71
N PHE A 162 -11.65 -3.57 -4.57
CA PHE A 162 -12.07 -2.18 -4.75
C PHE A 162 -11.11 -1.15 -4.11
N LEU A 163 -10.40 -1.55 -3.06
CA LEU A 163 -9.62 -0.64 -2.22
C LEU A 163 -8.19 -0.38 -2.69
N SER A 164 -7.61 -1.09 -3.67
CA SER A 164 -6.17 -0.91 -4.01
C SER A 164 -5.83 0.55 -4.37
N TYR A 165 -6.73 1.24 -5.08
CA TYR A 165 -6.64 2.67 -5.39
C TYR A 165 -6.61 3.58 -4.15
N LEU A 166 -7.27 3.16 -3.06
CA LEU A 166 -7.35 3.89 -1.79
C LEU A 166 -6.12 3.67 -0.91
N HIS A 167 -5.22 2.75 -1.28
CA HIS A 167 -4.01 2.47 -0.49
C HIS A 167 -2.89 3.49 -0.74
N LEU A 168 -2.98 4.39 -1.72
CA LEU A 168 -1.96 5.44 -1.87
C LEU A 168 -1.84 6.27 -0.58
N PRO A 169 -0.63 6.62 -0.10
CA PRO A 169 -0.42 7.30 1.19
C PRO A 169 -1.26 8.58 1.32
N ARG A 170 -2.38 8.49 2.04
CA ARG A 170 -3.45 9.52 2.06
C ARG A 170 -2.95 10.86 2.61
N SER A 171 -1.89 10.86 3.41
CA SER A 171 -1.24 12.08 3.94
C SER A 171 -0.52 12.92 2.88
N GLN A 172 -0.18 12.37 1.71
CA GLN A 172 0.46 13.08 0.58
C GLN A 172 -0.49 13.34 -0.59
N TRP A 173 -1.76 12.96 -0.48
CA TRP A 173 -2.74 13.31 -1.50
C TRP A 173 -2.92 14.83 -1.59
N ARG A 174 -2.66 15.62 -0.55
CA ARG A 174 -2.79 17.09 -0.71
C ARG A 174 -1.81 17.66 -1.76
N PRO A 175 -0.48 17.46 -1.68
CA PRO A 175 0.41 17.93 -2.75
C PRO A 175 0.28 17.20 -4.09
N LEU A 176 -0.13 15.92 -4.10
CA LEU A 176 -0.19 15.11 -5.33
C LEU A 176 -1.56 15.11 -6.02
N ALA A 177 -2.67 15.15 -5.28
CA ALA A 177 -4.03 15.18 -5.82
C ALA A 177 -4.41 16.53 -6.44
N HIS A 178 -3.69 17.62 -6.11
CA HIS A 178 -3.84 18.89 -6.85
C HIS A 178 -3.28 18.83 -8.28
N CYS A 179 -2.55 17.77 -8.64
CA CYS A 179 -1.89 17.67 -9.94
C CYS A 179 -2.46 16.56 -10.83
N PHE A 180 -3.29 15.66 -10.29
CA PHE A 180 -3.85 14.55 -11.04
C PHE A 180 -5.24 14.21 -10.51
N ASP A 181 -6.28 14.56 -11.28
CA ASP A 181 -7.67 14.27 -10.95
C ASP A 181 -8.02 12.83 -11.31
N ALA A 182 -7.53 11.89 -10.50
CA ALA A 182 -7.83 10.48 -10.64
C ALA A 182 -9.33 10.17 -10.42
N TRP A 183 -10.04 10.99 -9.65
CA TRP A 183 -11.45 10.73 -9.31
C TRP A 183 -12.36 10.85 -10.54
N ASN A 184 -12.13 11.90 -11.35
CA ASN A 184 -12.90 12.13 -12.58
C ASN A 184 -12.32 11.42 -13.82
N LEU A 185 -11.23 10.67 -13.67
CA LEU A 185 -10.59 9.95 -14.78
C LEU A 185 -11.45 8.78 -15.24
N THR A 186 -11.70 8.72 -16.54
CA THR A 186 -12.50 7.64 -17.16
C THR A 186 -11.59 6.63 -17.84
N THR A 187 -11.87 5.34 -17.68
CA THR A 187 -11.13 4.24 -18.33
C THR A 187 -11.47 4.15 -19.83
N ASN A 188 -10.70 3.36 -20.59
CA ASN A 188 -10.97 3.10 -22.01
C ASN A 188 -12.37 2.50 -22.26
N LYS A 189 -12.97 1.90 -21.23
CA LYS A 189 -14.27 1.22 -21.29
C LYS A 189 -15.40 2.06 -20.70
N GLY A 190 -15.15 3.32 -20.36
CA GLY A 190 -16.15 4.20 -19.76
C GLY A 190 -16.39 3.96 -18.27
N GLY A 191 -15.52 3.21 -17.59
CA GLY A 191 -15.53 3.04 -16.13
C GLY A 191 -14.88 4.21 -15.40
N SER A 192 -15.07 4.30 -14.08
CA SER A 192 -14.42 5.29 -13.21
C SER A 192 -14.31 4.79 -11.77
N ILE A 193 -13.50 5.46 -10.93
CA ILE A 193 -13.43 5.18 -9.49
C ILE A 193 -14.81 5.28 -8.84
N GLN A 194 -15.59 6.31 -9.20
CA GLN A 194 -16.95 6.47 -8.70
C GLN A 194 -17.86 5.30 -9.12
N LYS A 195 -17.85 4.91 -10.40
CA LYS A 195 -18.65 3.78 -10.87
C LYS A 195 -18.27 2.47 -10.17
N ALA A 196 -16.97 2.25 -9.93
CA ALA A 196 -16.52 1.10 -9.15
C ALA A 196 -17.03 1.14 -7.70
N ALA A 197 -17.10 2.33 -7.10
CA ALA A 197 -17.66 2.50 -5.76
C ALA A 197 -19.16 2.20 -5.75
N ASP A 198 -19.90 2.77 -6.69
CA ASP A 198 -21.34 2.58 -6.86
C ASP A 198 -21.67 1.10 -7.12
N TYR A 199 -20.88 0.43 -7.97
CA TYR A 199 -21.01 -1.01 -8.23
C TYR A 199 -20.92 -1.81 -6.93
N VAL A 200 -19.86 -1.61 -6.13
CA VAL A 200 -19.67 -2.34 -4.86
C VAL A 200 -20.78 -2.01 -3.84
N MET A 201 -21.21 -0.75 -3.75
CA MET A 201 -22.30 -0.35 -2.87
C MET A 201 -23.65 -0.95 -3.28
N SER A 202 -23.83 -1.32 -4.55
CA SER A 202 -25.02 -2.03 -5.03
C SER A 202 -25.05 -3.51 -4.64
N LEU A 203 -23.90 -4.10 -4.31
CA LEU A 203 -23.81 -5.51 -3.93
C LEU A 203 -24.38 -5.72 -2.52
N ASN A 204 -25.31 -6.67 -2.38
CA ASN A 204 -25.80 -7.07 -1.07
C ASN A 204 -24.75 -7.97 -0.40
N ALA A 205 -24.18 -7.52 0.72
CA ALA A 205 -23.20 -8.30 1.49
C ALA A 205 -23.71 -9.71 1.90
N SER A 206 -25.03 -9.87 2.02
CA SER A 206 -25.66 -11.17 2.33
C SER A 206 -25.70 -12.11 1.12
N SER A 207 -25.70 -11.57 -0.11
CA SER A 207 -25.74 -12.36 -1.34
C SER A 207 -24.36 -12.80 -1.84
N THR A 208 -23.27 -12.19 -1.34
CA THR A 208 -21.90 -12.57 -1.72
C THR A 208 -21.40 -13.84 -1.02
N GLY A 209 -22.15 -14.35 -0.02
CA GLY A 209 -21.76 -15.51 0.79
C GLY A 209 -20.52 -15.27 1.66
N GLU A 210 -20.02 -14.03 1.75
CA GLU A 210 -18.81 -13.69 2.50
C GLU A 210 -18.98 -13.82 4.01
N ALA A 211 -20.20 -13.65 4.53
CA ALA A 211 -20.54 -13.96 5.92
C ALA A 211 -20.20 -15.41 6.32
N LYS A 212 -20.22 -16.36 5.36
CA LYS A 212 -19.85 -17.77 5.62
C LYS A 212 -18.35 -17.97 5.75
N LYS A 213 -17.51 -17.14 5.11
CA LYS A 213 -16.03 -17.29 5.09
C LYS A 213 -15.39 -17.03 6.46
N TRP A 214 -16.00 -16.20 7.30
CA TRP A 214 -15.49 -15.82 8.62
C TRP A 214 -16.03 -16.67 9.78
N SER A 215 -17.01 -17.54 9.53
CA SER A 215 -17.59 -18.42 10.56
C SER A 215 -16.70 -19.59 10.98
N ASN A 216 -15.63 -19.89 10.21
CA ASN A 216 -14.75 -21.05 10.42
C ASN A 216 -13.34 -20.70 10.94
N SER A 217 -13.02 -19.43 11.24
CA SER A 217 -11.69 -19.03 11.71
C SER A 217 -11.53 -19.01 13.24
N SER A 218 -12.35 -19.77 13.97
CA SER A 218 -12.15 -20.05 15.38
C SER A 218 -11.52 -21.43 15.58
N ARG A 219 -10.23 -21.57 15.26
CA ARG A 219 -9.34 -22.60 15.81
C ARG A 219 -7.91 -22.07 15.90
#